data_AF-A0A3G6J523-F1
#
_entry.id   AF-A0A3G6J523-F1
#
_cell.length_a   1.000
_cell.length_b   1.000
_cell.length_c   1.000
_cell.angle_alpha   90.00
_cell.angle_beta   90.00
_cell.angle_gamma   90.00
#
_symmetry.space_group_name_H-M   'P 1'
#
loop_
_entity.id
_entity.type
_entity.pdbx_description
1 polymer ?
#
loop_
_entity_poly.entity_id
_entity_poly.type
_entity_poly.pdbx_seq_one_letter_code
_entity_poly.pdbx_strand_id
1 'polypeptide(L)' 'MSGIAIMMMVLFMVVIWGGLLVSVLALRRHPDEKSGVLGESQYATDEVLSSYQQ' A
#
# COMPACT_ATOMS: atom_id res chain seq x y z
N MET A 1 -31.18 7.54 -18.32
CA MET A 1 -29.78 7.12 -18.07
C MET A 1 -29.52 5.84 -18.83
N SER A 2 -28.46 5.74 -19.64
CA SER A 2 -28.18 4.51 -20.41
C SER A 2 -27.53 3.44 -19.53
N GLY A 3 -27.82 2.16 -19.78
CA GLY A 3 -27.19 1.05 -19.05
C GLY A 3 -25.66 1.03 -19.19
N ILE A 4 -25.15 1.45 -20.35
CA ILE A 4 -23.71 1.58 -20.61
C ILE A 4 -23.08 2.62 -19.66
N ALA A 5 -23.74 3.76 -19.42
CA ALA A 5 -23.22 4.78 -18.51
C ALA A 5 -23.10 4.25 -17.07
N ILE A 6 -24.09 3.48 -16.60
CA ILE A 6 -24.07 2.88 -15.27
C ILE A 6 -22.96 1.83 -15.16
N MET A 7 -22.79 0.98 -16.17
CA MET A 7 -21.72 -0.02 -16.21
C MET A 7 -20.34 0.63 -16.11
N MET A 8 -20.10 1.70 -16.87
CA MET A 8 -18.83 2.42 -16.85
C MET A 8 -18.57 3.10 -15.50
N MET A 9 -19.60 3.67 -14.89
CA MET A 9 -19.51 4.26 -13.55
C MET A 9 -19.06 3.22 -12.50
N VAL A 10 -19.69 2.04 -12.49
CA VAL A 10 -19.35 0.97 -11.54
C VAL A 10 -17.93 0.45 -11.80
N LEU A 11 -17.55 0.23 -13.06
CA LEU A 11 -16.20 -0.18 -13.42
C LEU A 11 -15.16 0.80 -12.88
N PHE A 12 -15.38 2.10 -13.08
CA PHE A 12 -14.45 3.13 -12.63
C PHE A 12 -14.33 3.16 -11.10
N MET A 13 -15.46 3.03 -10.39
CA MET A 13 -15.46 2.93 -8.93
C MET A 13 -14.67 1.70 -8.45
N VAL A 14 -14.88 0.53 -9.05
CA VAL A 14 -14.18 -0.70 -8.67
C VAL A 14 -12.68 -0.61 -8.98
N VAL A 15 -12.28 -0.04 -10.10
CA VAL A 15 -10.86 0.06 -10.47
C VAL A 15 -10.11 1.02 -9.53
N ILE A 16 -10.66 2.22 -9.29
CA ILE A 16 -10.00 3.20 -8.42
C ILE A 16 -10.02 2.74 -6.97
N TRP A 17 -11.21 2.44 -6.44
CA TRP A 17 -11.34 2.12 -5.02
C TRP A 17 -10.88 0.70 -4.70
N GLY A 18 -11.16 -0.26 -5.58
CA GLY A 18 -10.68 -1.63 -5.41
C GLY A 18 -9.16 -1.71 -5.55
N GLY A 19 -8.57 -1.03 -6.53
CA GLY A 19 -7.12 -0.93 -6.65
C GLY A 19 -6.47 -0.32 -5.41
N LEU A 20 -7.03 0.79 -4.90
CA LEU A 20 -6.54 1.43 -3.69
C LEU A 20 -6.65 0.53 -2.46
N LEU A 21 -7.81 -0.13 -2.26
CA LEU A 21 -8.04 -1.02 -1.12
C LEU A 21 -7.06 -2.20 -1.13
N VAL A 22 -6.86 -2.81 -2.30
CA VAL A 22 -5.89 -3.91 -2.47
C VAL A 22 -4.47 -3.45 -2.16
N SER A 23 -4.05 -2.29 -2.64
CA SER A 23 -2.73 -1.73 -2.34
C SER A 23 -2.53 -1.48 -0.84
N VAL A 24 -3.51 -0.90 -0.16
CA VAL A 24 -3.46 -0.68 1.30
C VAL A 24 -3.33 -2.01 2.05
N LEU A 25 -4.11 -3.03 1.67
CA LEU A 25 -4.02 -4.35 2.26
C LEU A 25 -2.65 -5.01 1.99
N ALA A 26 -2.09 -4.83 0.80
CA ALA A 26 -0.77 -5.34 0.45
C ALA A 26 0.35 -4.69 1.29
N LEU A 27 0.33 -3.36 1.43
CA LEU A 27 1.25 -2.59 2.27
C LEU A 27 1.15 -2.99 3.75
N ARG A 28 -0.06 -3.16 4.27
CA ARG A 28 -0.25 -3.64 5.66
C ARG A 28 0.31 -5.03 5.90
N ARG A 29 0.23 -5.90 4.91
CA ARG A 29 0.72 -7.28 5.00
C ARG A 29 2.23 -7.37 4.86
N HIS A 30 2.84 -6.46 4.10
CA HIS A 30 4.29 -6.39 3.90
C HIS A 30 4.76 -4.97 4.24
N PRO A 31 4.92 -4.65 5.53
CA PRO A 31 5.48 -3.37 5.95
C PRO A 31 6.89 -3.18 5.37
N ASP A 32 7.23 -1.95 5.00
CA ASP A 32 8.50 -1.63 4.32
C ASP A 32 9.71 -1.97 5.19
N GLU A 33 9.61 -1.79 6.52
CA GLU A 33 10.68 -2.10 7.47
C GLU A 33 10.92 -3.60 7.69
N LYS A 34 10.03 -4.46 7.16
CA LYS A 34 10.11 -5.92 7.28
C LYS A 34 10.17 -6.63 5.93
N SER A 35 10.17 -5.88 4.83
CA SER A 35 10.09 -6.45 3.50
C SER A 35 11.04 -5.79 2.51
N GLY A 36 11.36 -6.52 1.44
CA GLY A 36 12.25 -6.03 0.39
C GLY A 36 13.66 -5.70 0.88
N VAL A 37 14.31 -4.77 0.18
CA VAL A 37 15.69 -4.34 0.46
C VAL A 37 15.85 -3.64 1.81
N LEU A 38 14.80 -2.96 2.27
CA LEU A 38 14.81 -2.21 3.53
C LEU A 38 14.78 -3.16 4.74
N GLY A 39 13.92 -4.18 4.70
CA GLY A 39 13.85 -5.20 5.75
C GLY A 39 15.10 -6.07 5.91
N GLU A 40 15.89 -6.24 4.87
CA GLU A 40 17.18 -6.95 4.92
C GLU A 40 18.34 -6.06 5.40
N SER A 41 18.12 -4.74 5.49
CA SER A 41 19.18 -3.80 5.83
C SER A 41 19.32 -3.63 7.34
N GLN A 42 20.53 -3.86 7.87
CA GLN A 42 20.82 -3.73 9.30
C GLN A 42 20.76 -2.29 9.82
N TYR A 43 20.68 -1.30 8.93
CA TYR A 43 20.67 0.13 9.26
C TYR A 43 19.28 0.78 9.19
N ALA A 44 18.29 0.11 8.61
CA ALA A 44 16.92 0.63 8.49
C ALA A 44 15.96 0.04 9.54
N THR A 45 16.48 -0.57 10.60
CA THR A 45 15.65 -1.05 11.71
C THR A 45 15.34 0.09 12.69
N ASP A 46 14.20 0.00 13.37
CA ASP A 46 13.73 1.01 14.33
C ASP A 46 14.73 1.25 15.47
N GLU A 47 15.45 0.21 15.91
CA GLU A 47 16.45 0.33 16.97
C GLU A 47 17.62 1.21 16.56
N VAL A 48 18.07 1.09 15.30
CA VAL A 48 19.18 1.91 14.79
C VAL A 48 18.71 3.33 14.54
N LEU A 49 17.53 3.53 13.94
CA LEU A 49 17.00 4.87 13.65
C LEU A 49 16.73 5.68 14.93
N SER A 50 16.18 5.04 15.97
CA SER A 50 15.93 5.69 17.26
C SER A 50 17.22 6.09 17.99
N SER A 51 18.34 5.38 17.75
CA SER A 51 19.63 5.70 18.35
C SER A 51 20.24 7.01 17.83
N TYR A 52 19.89 7.47 16.63
CA TYR A 52 20.37 8.73 16.06
C TYR A 52 19.62 9.97 16.58
N GLN A 53 18.47 9.78 17.23
CA GLN A 53 17.65 10.89 17.73
C GLN A 53 18.01 11.31 19.16
N GLN A 54 18.87 10.54 19.85
CA GLN A 54 19.44 10.86 21.17
C GLN A 54 20.66 11.77 21.06
#